data_AF-T0TPM3-F1
#
_entry.id   AF-T0TPM3-F1
#
_cell.length_a   1.000
_cell.length_b   1.000
_cell.length_c   1.000
_cell.angle_alpha   90.00
_cell.angle_beta   90.00
_cell.angle_gamma   90.00
#
_symmetry.space_group_name_H-M   'P 1'
#
loop_
_entity.id
_entity.type
_entity.pdbx_description
1 polymer ?
#
loop_
_entity_poly.entity_id
_entity_poly.type
_entity_poly.pdbx_seq_one_letter_code
_entity_poly.pdbx_strand_id
1 'polypeptide(L)'
;MVLLILQFIYAIVNWKKLARWKRILHFIYFVFFFLSTGLFPWQYLVENGNTFAELIQFPFRFFVPATILLLAITGLTVTRFVNWRKSIAVLLFAFAGVGLIQNIMDTTDRVKSAAQDGELISIVKHTYVEGDYQTISLTMNDSDLSQFLNLVVKSTPDYVPIYGTIGKQNTYDLYYENIVMNQRTEKLIKDNYLVLTWQADEGEELNLPIVVYKDSILILNGKELDKDDYNLSTIGTPTVSSQEGKNKLELRYQEPEWLFVAISAPLVVLGTIGLQWLYTKISIKKVA
;
A
#
# COMPACT_ATOMS: atom_id res chain seq x y z
N MET A 1 -20.67 -5.22 6.85
CA MET A 1 -21.25 -4.73 8.13
C MET A 1 -22.25 -5.72 8.76
N VAL A 2 -23.25 -6.22 8.03
CA VAL A 2 -24.26 -7.16 8.58
C VAL A 2 -23.63 -8.41 9.23
N LEU A 3 -22.70 -9.09 8.54
CA LEU A 3 -22.02 -10.27 9.09
C LEU A 3 -21.22 -9.98 10.36
N LEU A 4 -20.60 -8.79 10.46
CA LEU A 4 -19.84 -8.37 11.64
C LEU A 4 -20.77 -8.25 12.86
N ILE A 5 -21.91 -7.58 12.68
CA ILE A 5 -22.93 -7.37 13.73
C ILE A 5 -23.50 -8.71 14.19
N LEU A 6 -23.90 -9.57 13.24
CA LEU A 6 -24.43 -10.89 13.54
C LEU A 6 -23.43 -11.75 14.32
N GLN A 7 -22.15 -11.72 13.95
CA GLN A 7 -21.11 -12.46 14.68
C GLN A 7 -20.83 -11.88 16.06
N PHE A 8 -20.83 -10.56 16.21
CA PHE A 8 -20.68 -9.90 17.49
C PHE A 8 -21.81 -10.31 18.46
N ILE A 9 -23.07 -10.24 18.01
CA ILE A 9 -24.24 -10.67 18.78
C ILE A 9 -24.16 -12.17 19.11
N TYR A 10 -23.84 -13.02 18.12
CA TYR A 10 -23.72 -14.46 18.32
C TYR A 10 -22.67 -14.80 19.39
N ALA A 11 -21.51 -14.17 19.34
CA ALA A 11 -20.41 -14.37 20.27
C ALA A 11 -20.82 -14.00 21.70
N ILE A 12 -21.49 -12.85 21.90
CA ILE A 12 -21.96 -12.41 23.21
C ILE A 12 -22.98 -13.40 23.79
N VAL A 13 -24.02 -13.73 23.02
CA VAL A 13 -25.10 -14.62 23.48
C VAL A 13 -24.59 -16.03 23.80
N ASN A 14 -23.59 -16.51 23.06
CA ASN A 14 -23.09 -17.88 23.17
C ASN A 14 -21.72 -18.01 23.83
N TRP A 15 -21.15 -16.95 24.40
CA TRP A 15 -19.76 -16.91 24.86
C TRP A 15 -19.39 -18.08 25.78
N LYS A 16 -20.24 -18.37 26.78
CA LYS A 16 -20.05 -19.47 27.73
C LYS A 16 -20.21 -20.87 27.11
N LYS A 17 -20.92 -20.98 25.98
CA LYS A 17 -21.16 -22.23 25.24
C LYS A 17 -20.06 -22.52 24.20
N LEU A 18 -19.13 -21.59 23.99
CA LEU A 18 -18.04 -21.76 23.02
C LEU A 18 -16.87 -22.53 23.65
N ALA A 19 -16.37 -23.52 22.90
CA ALA A 19 -15.10 -24.19 23.21
C ALA A 19 -13.98 -23.15 23.37
N ARG A 20 -12.97 -23.44 24.20
CA ARG A 20 -11.89 -22.49 24.54
C ARG A 20 -11.19 -21.93 23.29
N TRP A 21 -10.86 -22.78 22.31
CA TRP A 21 -10.22 -22.34 21.06
C TRP A 21 -11.11 -21.40 20.23
N LYS A 22 -12.44 -21.61 20.22
CA LYS A 22 -13.38 -20.72 19.53
C LYS A 22 -13.44 -19.34 20.19
N ARG A 23 -13.38 -19.29 21.53
CA ARG A 23 -13.30 -18.02 22.26
C ARG A 23 -12.03 -17.25 21.94
N ILE A 24 -10.89 -17.95 21.86
CA ILE A 24 -9.62 -17.35 21.45
C ILE A 24 -9.72 -16.77 20.03
N LEU A 25 -10.28 -17.52 19.07
CA LEU A 25 -10.48 -17.00 17.71
C LEU A 25 -11.36 -15.74 17.66
N HIS A 26 -12.48 -15.72 18.39
CA HIS A 26 -13.33 -14.52 18.47
C HIS A 26 -12.61 -13.35 19.13
N PHE A 27 -11.84 -13.60 20.19
CA PHE A 27 -11.05 -12.58 20.85
C PHE A 27 -10.03 -11.96 19.88
N ILE A 28 -9.24 -12.79 19.18
CA ILE A 28 -8.26 -12.32 18.18
C ILE A 28 -8.96 -11.51 17.09
N TYR A 29 -10.11 -11.99 16.58
CA TYR A 29 -10.94 -11.27 15.62
C TYR A 29 -11.37 -9.89 16.15
N PHE A 30 -11.89 -9.82 17.38
CA PHE A 30 -12.33 -8.55 17.96
C PHE A 30 -11.18 -7.57 18.20
N VAL A 31 -10.01 -8.05 18.59
CA VAL A 31 -8.80 -7.21 18.73
C VAL A 31 -8.42 -6.61 17.38
N PHE A 32 -8.27 -7.44 16.33
CA PHE A 32 -7.94 -6.93 15.00
C PHE A 32 -9.02 -6.00 14.45
N PHE A 33 -10.29 -6.34 14.65
CA PHE A 33 -11.39 -5.48 14.23
C PHE A 33 -11.36 -4.12 14.95
N PHE A 34 -11.19 -4.10 16.28
CA PHE A 34 -11.08 -2.88 17.06
C PHE A 34 -9.89 -2.01 16.61
N LEU A 35 -8.72 -2.62 16.45
CA LEU A 35 -7.53 -1.95 15.91
C LEU A 35 -7.73 -1.41 14.49
N SER A 36 -8.59 -2.04 13.68
CA SER A 36 -8.89 -1.56 12.33
C SER A 36 -9.83 -0.36 12.28
N THR A 37 -10.46 -0.02 13.40
CA THR A 37 -11.45 1.06 13.47
C THR A 37 -10.85 2.38 13.97
N GLY A 38 -11.53 3.48 13.66
CA GLY A 38 -11.23 4.79 14.27
C GLY A 38 -11.60 4.90 15.76
N LEU A 39 -12.13 3.84 16.39
CA LEU A 39 -12.38 3.81 17.83
C LEU A 39 -11.09 3.66 18.62
N PHE A 40 -10.08 3.01 18.05
CA PHE A 40 -8.74 2.97 18.64
C PHE A 40 -8.05 4.32 18.39
N PRO A 41 -7.40 4.93 19.39
CA PRO A 41 -6.91 6.31 19.34
C PRO A 41 -5.61 6.45 18.52
N TRP A 42 -5.60 5.99 17.27
CA TRP A 42 -4.43 6.03 16.39
C TRP A 42 -3.91 7.44 16.17
N GLN A 43 -4.82 8.39 15.89
CA GLN A 43 -4.44 9.79 15.66
C GLN A 43 -3.73 10.39 16.87
N TYR A 44 -4.28 10.19 18.07
CA TYR A 44 -3.65 10.65 19.31
C TYR A 44 -2.25 10.03 19.51
N LEU A 45 -2.07 8.74 19.21
CA LEU A 45 -0.76 8.10 19.35
C LEU A 45 0.27 8.67 18.36
N VAL A 46 -0.11 8.89 17.11
CA VAL A 46 0.76 9.50 16.09
C VAL A 46 1.11 10.94 16.46
N GLU A 47 0.15 11.75 16.89
CA GLU A 47 0.37 13.14 17.29
C GLU A 47 1.30 13.27 18.51
N ASN A 48 1.38 12.25 19.35
CA ASN A 48 2.28 12.20 20.51
C ASN A 48 3.61 11.45 20.24
N GLY A 49 3.96 11.23 18.97
CA GLY A 49 5.27 10.65 18.58
C GLY A 49 5.43 9.17 18.92
N ASN A 50 4.33 8.40 18.96
CA ASN A 50 4.41 6.96 19.19
C ASN A 50 4.94 6.24 17.93
N THR A 51 6.19 5.79 17.98
CA THR A 51 6.87 5.11 16.86
C THR A 51 6.12 3.88 16.34
N PHE A 52 5.43 3.14 17.22
CA PHE A 52 4.65 1.98 16.78
C PHE A 52 3.42 2.39 15.97
N ALA A 53 2.69 3.42 16.40
CA ALA A 53 1.55 3.94 15.66
C ALA A 53 1.97 4.53 14.31
N GLU A 54 3.10 5.26 14.27
CA GLU A 54 3.71 5.77 13.03
C GLU A 54 4.11 4.63 12.08
N LEU A 55 4.66 3.53 12.59
CA LEU A 55 5.07 2.37 11.80
C LEU A 55 3.87 1.64 11.15
N ILE A 56 2.73 1.58 11.84
CA ILE A 56 1.54 0.91 11.31
C ILE A 56 1.01 1.62 10.05
N GLN A 57 1.11 2.96 9.99
CA GLN A 57 0.74 3.90 8.92
C GLN A 57 -0.74 3.87 8.50
N PHE A 58 -1.32 2.69 8.30
CA PHE A 58 -2.71 2.47 7.92
C PHE A 58 -3.33 1.43 8.86
N PRO A 59 -3.97 1.87 9.96
CA PRO A 59 -4.64 0.96 10.89
C PRO A 59 -5.67 0.03 10.25
N PHE A 60 -6.28 0.47 9.14
CA PHE A 60 -7.17 -0.35 8.33
C PHE A 60 -6.51 -1.67 7.85
N ARG A 61 -5.18 -1.79 7.83
CA ARG A 61 -4.48 -3.06 7.55
C ARG A 61 -4.88 -4.20 8.50
N PHE A 62 -5.27 -3.88 9.74
CA PHE A 62 -5.82 -4.89 10.67
C PHE A 62 -7.19 -5.42 10.25
N PHE A 63 -7.88 -4.76 9.32
CA PHE A 63 -9.15 -5.24 8.77
C PHE A 63 -8.97 -6.51 7.93
N VAL A 64 -7.80 -6.71 7.32
CA VAL A 64 -7.49 -7.91 6.52
C VAL A 64 -7.54 -9.19 7.38
N PRO A 65 -6.73 -9.32 8.46
CA PRO A 65 -6.83 -10.47 9.33
C PRO A 65 -8.19 -10.57 10.02
N ALA A 66 -8.84 -9.44 10.37
CA ALA A 66 -10.19 -9.45 10.94
C ALA A 66 -11.22 -10.08 9.97
N THR A 67 -11.14 -9.76 8.67
CA THR A 67 -12.06 -10.28 7.65
C THR A 67 -11.86 -11.77 7.41
N ILE A 68 -10.60 -12.23 7.35
CA ILE A 68 -10.29 -13.67 7.23
C ILE A 68 -10.87 -14.44 8.42
N LEU A 69 -10.65 -13.94 9.64
CA LEU A 69 -11.19 -14.56 10.84
C LEU A 69 -12.72 -14.51 10.89
N LEU A 70 -13.33 -13.40 10.47
CA LEU A 70 -14.79 -13.28 10.38
C LEU A 70 -15.38 -14.37 9.48
N LEU A 71 -14.81 -14.58 8.29
CA LEU A 71 -15.28 -15.59 7.34
C LEU A 71 -15.08 -17.00 7.91
N ALA A 72 -13.92 -17.29 8.49
CA ALA A 72 -13.63 -18.58 9.11
C ALA A 72 -14.60 -18.88 10.28
N ILE A 73 -14.79 -17.93 11.19
CA ILE A 73 -15.73 -18.03 12.33
C ILE A 73 -17.16 -18.19 11.82
N THR A 74 -17.54 -17.47 10.76
CA THR A 74 -18.87 -17.57 10.15
C THR A 74 -19.10 -18.96 9.57
N GLY A 75 -18.15 -19.50 8.81
CA GLY A 75 -18.23 -20.89 8.34
C GLY A 75 -18.40 -21.88 9.49
N LEU A 76 -17.57 -21.76 10.54
CA LEU A 76 -17.65 -22.60 11.75
C LEU A 76 -18.97 -22.45 12.52
N THR A 77 -19.64 -21.31 12.41
CA THR A 77 -20.93 -21.05 13.06
C THR A 77 -22.06 -21.66 12.25
N VAL A 78 -22.07 -21.44 10.94
CA VAL A 78 -23.07 -22.01 10.01
C VAL A 78 -23.06 -23.54 10.03
N THR A 79 -21.89 -24.18 10.22
CA THR A 79 -21.84 -25.64 10.33
C THR A 79 -22.63 -26.20 11.51
N ARG A 80 -22.90 -25.42 12.56
CA ARG A 80 -23.77 -25.85 13.68
C ARG A 80 -25.25 -25.93 13.30
N PHE A 81 -25.69 -25.14 12.32
CA PHE A 81 -27.08 -25.07 11.89
C PHE A 81 -27.35 -26.02 10.71
N VAL A 82 -27.12 -27.32 10.93
CA VAL A 82 -27.13 -28.35 9.86
C VAL A 82 -28.40 -28.31 9.01
N ASN A 83 -29.57 -28.18 9.64
CA ASN A 83 -30.87 -28.17 8.95
C ASN A 83 -31.11 -26.90 8.12
N TRP A 84 -30.42 -25.80 8.44
CA TRP A 84 -30.59 -24.50 7.78
C TRP A 84 -29.50 -24.20 6.77
N ARG A 85 -28.49 -25.09 6.60
CA ARG A 85 -27.35 -24.85 5.70
C ARG A 85 -27.77 -24.50 4.28
N LYS A 86 -28.75 -25.22 3.72
CA LYS A 86 -29.26 -24.96 2.36
C LYS A 86 -29.92 -23.59 2.27
N SER A 87 -30.80 -23.25 3.23
CA SER A 87 -31.48 -21.96 3.26
C SER A 87 -30.52 -20.79 3.46
N ILE A 88 -29.51 -20.96 4.34
CA ILE A 88 -28.44 -19.97 4.55
C ILE A 88 -27.63 -19.79 3.26
N ALA A 89 -27.26 -20.87 2.57
CA ALA A 89 -26.53 -20.78 1.31
C ALA A 89 -27.34 -20.06 0.23
N VAL A 90 -28.62 -20.42 0.05
CA VAL A 90 -29.53 -19.74 -0.89
C VAL A 90 -29.64 -18.25 -0.58
N LEU A 91 -29.80 -17.89 0.69
CA LEU A 91 -29.87 -16.50 1.13
C LEU A 91 -28.56 -15.73 0.87
N LEU A 92 -27.40 -16.35 1.12
CA LEU A 92 -26.10 -15.75 0.80
C LEU A 92 -25.92 -15.55 -0.71
N PHE A 93 -26.32 -16.52 -1.54
CA PHE A 93 -26.30 -16.38 -3.00
C PHE A 93 -27.25 -15.29 -3.49
N ALA A 94 -28.45 -15.19 -2.91
CA ALA A 94 -29.38 -14.12 -3.23
C ALA A 94 -28.80 -12.74 -2.91
N PHE A 95 -28.20 -12.57 -1.73
CA PHE A 95 -27.53 -11.32 -1.36
C PHE A 95 -26.35 -10.99 -2.27
N ALA A 96 -25.54 -11.99 -2.65
CA ALA A 96 -24.46 -11.80 -3.61
C ALA A 96 -25.01 -11.37 -4.98
N GLY A 97 -26.09 -11.99 -5.45
CA GLY A 97 -26.76 -11.64 -6.70
C GLY A 97 -27.30 -10.21 -6.70
N VAL A 98 -27.97 -9.79 -5.62
CA VAL A 98 -28.43 -8.39 -5.45
C VAL A 98 -27.24 -7.44 -5.46
N GLY A 99 -26.15 -7.78 -4.76
CA GLY A 99 -24.94 -6.97 -4.75
C GLY A 99 -24.30 -6.82 -6.15
N LEU A 100 -24.29 -7.89 -6.95
CA LEU A 100 -23.80 -7.84 -8.33
C LEU A 100 -24.72 -6.98 -9.22
N ILE A 101 -26.04 -7.13 -9.11
CA ILE A 101 -27.00 -6.33 -9.86
C ILE A 101 -26.83 -4.85 -9.52
N GLN A 102 -26.74 -4.51 -8.23
CA GLN A 102 -26.51 -3.15 -7.78
C GLN A 102 -25.19 -2.60 -8.34
N ASN A 103 -24.12 -3.39 -8.30
CA ASN A 103 -22.84 -2.98 -8.85
C ASN A 103 -22.87 -2.74 -10.37
N ILE A 104 -23.59 -3.58 -11.13
CA ILE A 104 -23.80 -3.40 -12.57
C ILE A 104 -24.59 -2.12 -12.85
N MET A 105 -25.66 -1.86 -12.08
CA MET A 105 -26.46 -0.65 -12.20
C MET A 105 -25.62 0.60 -11.92
N ASP A 106 -24.93 0.63 -10.77
CA ASP A 106 -24.07 1.76 -10.38
C ASP A 106 -22.98 2.02 -11.42
N THR A 107 -22.37 0.96 -11.97
CA THR A 107 -21.35 1.09 -13.02
C THR A 107 -21.93 1.63 -14.32
N THR A 108 -23.10 1.14 -14.73
CA THR A 108 -23.78 1.59 -15.95
C THR A 108 -24.16 3.06 -15.86
N ASP A 109 -24.68 3.48 -14.71
CA ASP A 109 -25.07 4.87 -14.48
C ASP A 109 -23.84 5.80 -14.47
N ARG A 110 -22.74 5.38 -13.84
CA ARG A 110 -21.48 6.13 -13.87
C ARG A 110 -20.93 6.31 -15.28
N VAL A 111 -20.99 5.27 -16.13
CA VAL A 111 -20.53 5.36 -17.53
C VAL A 111 -21.42 6.31 -18.33
N LYS A 112 -22.74 6.27 -18.13
CA LYS A 112 -23.66 7.19 -18.80
C LYS A 112 -23.42 8.64 -18.39
N SER A 113 -23.28 8.90 -17.09
CA SER A 113 -22.98 10.25 -16.59
C SER A 113 -21.65 10.76 -17.12
N ALA A 114 -20.59 9.94 -17.08
CA ALA A 114 -19.28 10.30 -17.62
C ALA A 114 -19.32 10.70 -19.10
N ALA A 115 -20.09 9.99 -19.92
CA ALA A 115 -20.28 10.31 -21.33
C ALA A 115 -21.11 11.58 -21.57
N GLN A 116 -22.06 11.88 -20.67
CA GLN A 116 -22.89 13.10 -20.75
C GLN A 116 -22.14 14.34 -20.28
N ASP A 117 -21.39 14.21 -19.19
CA ASP A 117 -20.69 15.31 -18.54
C ASP A 117 -19.36 15.64 -19.23
N GLY A 118 -18.89 14.77 -20.15
CA GLY A 118 -17.60 14.94 -20.82
C GLY A 118 -16.42 14.69 -19.88
N GLU A 119 -16.61 13.89 -18.84
CA GLU A 119 -15.59 13.57 -17.84
C GLU A 119 -15.50 12.06 -17.65
N LEU A 120 -14.57 11.42 -18.37
CA LEU A 120 -14.36 9.97 -18.26
C LEU A 120 -13.67 9.57 -16.95
N ILE A 121 -12.84 10.48 -16.42
CA ILE A 121 -12.08 10.30 -15.19
C ILE A 121 -12.58 11.32 -14.17
N SER A 122 -13.09 10.82 -13.04
CA SER A 122 -13.43 11.69 -11.91
C SER A 122 -12.16 12.24 -11.28
N ILE A 123 -12.03 13.57 -11.26
CA ILE A 123 -10.93 14.26 -10.58
C ILE A 123 -11.13 14.09 -9.07
N VAL A 124 -10.42 13.12 -8.50
CA VAL A 124 -10.32 12.92 -7.05
C VAL A 124 -9.07 13.60 -6.50
N LYS A 125 -8.88 13.56 -5.17
CA LYS A 125 -7.69 14.16 -4.54
C LYS A 125 -6.39 13.68 -5.19
N HIS A 126 -5.54 14.63 -5.57
CA HIS A 126 -4.21 14.42 -6.17
C HIS A 126 -4.25 13.71 -7.53
N THR A 127 -5.34 13.87 -8.27
CA THR A 127 -5.45 13.46 -9.67
C THR A 127 -5.40 14.69 -10.55
N TYR A 128 -4.49 14.69 -11.52
CA TYR A 128 -4.31 15.70 -12.55
C TYR A 128 -4.72 15.06 -13.87
N VAL A 129 -5.62 15.73 -14.59
CA VAL A 129 -6.10 15.28 -15.90
C VAL A 129 -5.84 16.40 -16.87
N GLU A 130 -5.00 16.13 -17.86
CA GLU A 130 -4.74 17.01 -18.99
C GLU A 130 -5.46 16.45 -20.22
N GLY A 131 -6.30 17.27 -20.87
CA GLY A 131 -7.08 16.85 -22.03
C GLY A 131 -8.57 16.68 -21.75
N ASP A 132 -9.34 16.63 -22.83
CA ASP A 132 -10.80 16.49 -22.80
C ASP A 132 -11.26 15.02 -22.87
N TYR A 133 -12.57 14.80 -22.74
CA TYR A 133 -13.19 13.47 -22.83
C TYR A 133 -12.68 12.64 -24.02
N GLN A 134 -12.64 13.25 -25.21
CA GLN A 134 -12.28 12.57 -26.44
C GLN A 134 -10.82 12.16 -26.43
N THR A 135 -9.93 13.07 -26.01
CA THR A 135 -8.49 12.82 -25.92
C THR A 135 -8.20 11.69 -24.93
N ILE A 136 -8.81 11.75 -23.74
CA ILE A 136 -8.68 10.71 -22.72
C ILE A 136 -9.26 9.37 -23.22
N SER A 137 -10.44 9.39 -23.84
CA SER A 137 -11.09 8.17 -24.35
C SER A 137 -10.30 7.51 -25.48
N LEU A 138 -9.67 8.29 -26.35
CA LEU A 138 -8.84 7.78 -27.45
C LEU A 138 -7.54 7.18 -26.91
N THR A 139 -6.82 7.93 -26.08
CA THR A 139 -5.54 7.47 -25.52
C THR A 139 -5.71 6.28 -24.58
N MET A 140 -6.81 6.18 -23.83
CA MET A 140 -7.11 5.02 -22.98
C MET A 140 -7.32 3.72 -23.78
N ASN A 141 -7.77 3.83 -25.05
CA ASN A 141 -7.97 2.70 -25.94
C ASN A 141 -6.81 2.47 -26.91
N ASP A 142 -5.74 3.25 -26.82
CA ASP A 142 -4.55 3.06 -27.64
C ASP A 142 -3.76 1.83 -27.19
N SER A 143 -3.06 1.20 -28.12
CA SER A 143 -2.10 0.14 -27.82
C SER A 143 -0.91 0.62 -26.96
N ASP A 144 -0.54 1.89 -27.09
CA ASP A 144 0.48 2.57 -26.30
C ASP A 144 -0.17 3.44 -25.21
N LEU A 145 -0.31 2.85 -24.02
CA LEU A 145 -0.89 3.53 -22.86
C LEU A 145 0.01 4.62 -22.27
N SER A 146 1.23 4.83 -22.78
CA SER A 146 2.11 5.90 -22.26
C SER A 146 1.48 7.28 -22.43
N GLN A 147 0.77 7.51 -23.53
CA GLN A 147 0.05 8.77 -23.78
C GLN A 147 -1.03 9.00 -22.73
N PHE A 148 -1.86 7.99 -22.45
CA PHE A 148 -2.88 8.07 -21.41
C PHE A 148 -2.27 8.32 -20.02
N LEU A 149 -1.18 7.63 -19.70
CA LEU A 149 -0.50 7.77 -18.40
C LEU A 149 0.16 9.14 -18.20
N ASN A 150 0.52 9.83 -19.27
CA ASN A 150 1.03 11.21 -19.20
C ASN A 150 -0.10 12.24 -19.03
N LEU A 151 -1.30 11.95 -19.55
CA LEU A 151 -2.46 12.83 -19.46
C LEU A 151 -3.21 12.67 -18.14
N VAL A 152 -3.29 11.45 -17.59
CA VAL A 152 -4.00 11.16 -16.35
C VAL A 152 -3.00 10.71 -15.30
N VAL A 153 -2.59 11.65 -14.45
CA VAL A 153 -1.58 11.41 -13.43
C VAL A 153 -2.18 11.47 -12.04
N LYS A 154 -1.86 10.47 -11.22
CA LYS A 154 -2.14 10.51 -9.78
C LYS A 154 -0.85 10.73 -9.01
N SER A 155 -0.68 11.91 -8.42
CA SER A 155 0.53 12.28 -7.68
C SER A 155 0.54 11.78 -6.24
N THR A 156 -0.01 10.58 -5.99
CA THR A 156 0.04 9.96 -4.66
C THR A 156 1.29 9.09 -4.52
N PRO A 157 2.38 9.58 -3.90
CA PRO A 157 3.53 8.74 -3.62
C PRO A 157 3.16 7.63 -2.63
N ASP A 158 3.89 6.51 -2.69
CA ASP A 158 3.73 5.39 -1.76
C ASP A 158 4.37 5.72 -0.40
N TYR A 159 5.67 6.04 -0.41
CA TYR A 159 6.41 6.54 0.75
C TYR A 159 7.33 7.66 0.31
N VAL A 160 7.15 8.85 0.88
CA VAL A 160 8.05 9.99 0.67
C VAL A 160 8.47 10.50 2.05
N PRO A 161 9.78 10.61 2.31
CA PRO A 161 10.28 11.13 3.57
C PRO A 161 9.94 12.61 3.69
N ILE A 162 9.85 13.06 4.94
CA ILE A 162 9.66 14.46 5.26
C ILE A 162 10.94 14.95 5.93
N TYR A 163 11.67 15.80 5.22
CA TYR A 163 12.83 16.49 5.74
C TYR A 163 12.42 17.91 6.15
N GLY A 164 12.57 18.24 7.44
CA GLY A 164 12.17 19.54 7.99
C GLY A 164 10.67 19.66 8.28
N THR A 165 10.16 20.89 8.34
CA THR A 165 8.76 21.19 8.67
C THR A 165 7.93 21.46 7.43
N ILE A 166 6.85 20.72 7.22
CA ILE A 166 5.94 20.87 6.06
C ILE A 166 5.18 22.21 6.09
N GLY A 167 4.95 22.79 7.27
CA GLY A 167 4.17 24.02 7.40
C GLY A 167 2.77 23.86 6.77
N LYS A 168 2.43 24.72 5.82
CA LYS A 168 1.16 24.67 5.05
C LYS A 168 1.30 23.99 3.67
N GLN A 169 2.50 23.51 3.31
CA GLN A 169 2.73 22.91 2.01
C GLN A 169 2.02 21.56 1.91
N ASN A 170 1.58 21.22 0.70
CA ASN A 170 0.98 19.93 0.43
C ASN A 170 2.05 18.99 -0.13
N THR A 171 2.33 17.89 0.56
CA THR A 171 3.36 16.92 0.14
C THR A 171 3.05 16.26 -1.21
N TYR A 172 1.77 16.15 -1.58
CA TYR A 172 1.36 15.59 -2.86
C TYR A 172 1.60 16.56 -4.03
N ASP A 173 1.43 17.86 -3.78
CA ASP A 173 1.72 18.90 -4.78
C ASP A 173 3.23 19.01 -4.97
N LEU A 174 4.01 18.97 -3.88
CA LEU A 174 5.48 18.91 -3.95
C LEU A 174 5.98 17.69 -4.72
N TYR A 175 5.36 16.52 -4.53
CA TYR A 175 5.72 15.32 -5.28
C TYR A 175 5.38 15.45 -6.76
N TYR A 176 4.21 16.02 -7.07
CA TYR A 176 3.83 16.31 -8.45
C TYR A 176 4.83 17.24 -9.14
N GLU A 177 5.18 18.36 -8.52
CA GLU A 177 6.12 19.34 -9.07
C GLU A 177 7.54 18.79 -9.23
N ASN A 178 8.10 18.20 -8.17
CA ASN A 178 9.53 17.87 -8.13
C ASN A 178 9.86 16.50 -8.75
N ILE A 179 8.89 15.59 -8.91
CA ILE A 179 9.14 14.22 -9.40
C ILE A 179 8.35 13.90 -10.65
N VAL A 180 7.05 14.21 -10.68
CA VAL A 180 6.18 13.86 -11.82
C VAL A 180 6.44 14.80 -12.99
N MET A 181 6.38 16.12 -12.76
CA MET A 181 6.52 17.13 -13.81
C MET A 181 7.98 17.44 -14.13
N ASN A 182 8.89 17.17 -13.20
CA ASN A 182 10.32 17.34 -13.43
C ASN A 182 10.88 16.20 -14.31
N GLN A 183 10.84 16.44 -15.63
CA GLN A 183 11.36 15.55 -16.67
C GLN A 183 12.72 16.00 -17.21
N ARG A 184 13.50 16.77 -16.42
CA ARG A 184 14.80 17.30 -16.85
C ARG A 184 15.89 16.23 -16.99
N THR A 185 15.64 15.01 -16.51
CA THR A 185 16.61 13.91 -16.52
C THR A 185 16.00 12.65 -17.13
N GLU A 186 16.77 11.93 -17.91
CA GLU A 186 16.45 10.57 -18.31
C GLU A 186 16.74 9.61 -17.15
N LYS A 187 15.85 8.64 -16.91
CA LYS A 187 15.97 7.64 -15.84
C LYS A 187 16.08 6.24 -16.44
N LEU A 188 17.03 5.44 -15.94
CA LEU A 188 17.17 4.04 -16.32
C LEU A 188 17.61 3.21 -15.12
N ILE A 189 17.16 1.96 -15.07
CA ILE A 189 17.64 0.99 -14.08
C ILE A 189 18.77 0.19 -14.72
N LYS A 190 19.91 0.11 -14.04
CA LYS A 190 21.07 -0.69 -14.45
C LYS A 190 21.60 -1.46 -13.25
N ASP A 191 21.80 -2.77 -13.40
CA ASP A 191 22.42 -3.63 -12.38
C ASP A 191 21.87 -3.40 -10.95
N ASN A 192 20.54 -3.29 -10.83
CA ASN A 192 19.80 -3.08 -9.58
C ASN A 192 19.95 -1.69 -8.92
N TYR A 193 20.50 -0.70 -9.62
CA TYR A 193 20.52 0.70 -9.18
C TYR A 193 19.89 1.64 -10.21
N LEU A 194 19.48 2.82 -9.74
CA LEU A 194 18.88 3.84 -10.60
C LEU A 194 19.97 4.77 -11.14
N VAL A 195 19.92 5.07 -12.43
CA VAL A 195 20.83 6.00 -13.10
C VAL A 195 20.02 7.13 -13.70
N LEU A 196 20.47 8.35 -13.46
CA LEU A 196 19.95 9.56 -14.06
C LEU A 196 21.00 10.15 -14.98
N THR A 197 20.59 10.58 -16.17
CA THR A 197 21.46 11.32 -17.09
C THR A 197 20.77 12.58 -17.57
N TRP A 198 21.54 13.66 -17.67
CA TRP A 198 21.10 14.92 -18.23
C TRP A 198 22.27 15.63 -18.90
N GLN A 199 21.94 16.55 -19.81
CA GLN A 199 22.89 17.45 -20.44
C GLN A 199 22.74 18.82 -19.76
N ALA A 200 23.84 19.45 -19.38
CA ALA A 200 23.85 20.81 -18.86
C ALA A 200 24.77 21.68 -19.70
N ASP A 201 24.32 22.91 -19.99
CA ASP A 201 25.09 23.87 -20.80
C ASP A 201 26.16 24.58 -19.96
N GLU A 202 25.95 24.67 -18.65
CA GLU A 202 26.89 25.25 -17.68
C GLU A 202 26.77 24.56 -16.32
N GLY A 203 27.58 25.00 -15.36
CA GLY A 203 27.53 24.52 -13.97
C GLY A 203 26.30 25.06 -13.23
N GLU A 204 25.11 24.54 -13.55
CA GLU A 204 23.86 24.89 -12.87
C GLU A 204 23.51 23.91 -11.74
N GLU A 205 22.85 24.44 -10.70
CA GLU A 205 22.21 23.64 -9.67
C GLU A 205 20.92 23.03 -10.20
N LEU A 206 20.83 21.70 -10.20
CA LEU A 206 19.68 20.98 -10.72
C LEU A 206 19.02 20.14 -9.63
N ASN A 207 17.72 20.37 -9.38
CA ASN A 207 16.91 19.47 -8.56
C ASN A 207 16.58 18.21 -9.35
N LEU A 208 16.98 17.06 -8.84
CA LEU A 208 16.81 15.78 -9.51
C LEU A 208 15.49 15.12 -9.08
N PRO A 209 14.73 14.54 -10.01
CA PRO A 209 13.42 13.95 -9.75
C PRO A 209 13.50 12.56 -9.11
N ILE A 210 14.22 12.44 -7.99
CA ILE A 210 14.37 11.23 -7.18
C ILE A 210 14.27 11.57 -5.70
N VAL A 211 13.98 10.55 -4.89
CA VAL A 211 13.92 10.69 -3.43
C VAL A 211 15.16 10.04 -2.82
N VAL A 212 15.84 10.78 -1.94
CA VAL A 212 16.98 10.30 -1.17
C VAL A 212 16.50 9.87 0.21
N TYR A 213 16.81 8.63 0.58
CA TYR A 213 16.58 8.07 1.90
C TYR A 213 17.86 8.09 2.74
N LYS A 214 17.71 7.82 4.04
CA LYS A 214 18.82 7.84 5.01
C LYS A 214 20.03 7.01 4.56
N ASP A 215 19.78 5.83 3.98
CA ASP A 215 20.81 4.87 3.55
C ASP A 215 21.00 4.85 2.02
N SER A 216 20.60 5.93 1.35
CA SER A 216 20.88 6.13 -0.08
C SER A 216 22.32 6.59 -0.30
N ILE A 217 22.97 6.03 -1.31
CA ILE A 217 24.31 6.40 -1.77
C ILE A 217 24.16 7.07 -3.14
N LEU A 218 24.69 8.29 -3.27
CA LEU A 218 24.66 9.06 -4.51
C LEU A 218 26.06 9.13 -5.10
N ILE A 219 26.21 8.80 -6.39
CA ILE A 219 27.48 8.89 -7.10
C ILE A 219 27.28 9.78 -8.33
N LEU A 220 27.81 11.00 -8.28
CA LEU A 220 27.74 11.97 -9.37
C LEU A 220 29.05 11.98 -10.16
N ASN A 221 28.96 11.71 -11.46
CA ASN A 221 30.10 11.68 -12.39
C ASN A 221 31.28 10.83 -11.88
N GLY A 222 30.98 9.74 -11.17
CA GLY A 222 31.97 8.82 -10.59
C GLY A 222 32.48 9.18 -9.19
N LYS A 223 32.06 10.32 -8.62
CA LYS A 223 32.36 10.72 -7.24
C LYS A 223 31.16 10.46 -6.34
N GLU A 224 31.37 9.72 -5.25
CA GLU A 224 30.36 9.59 -4.20
C GLU A 224 30.15 10.94 -3.49
N LEU A 225 28.88 11.30 -3.28
CA LEU A 225 28.51 12.55 -2.65
C LEU A 225 28.31 12.36 -1.16
N ASP A 226 28.92 13.24 -0.38
CA ASP A 226 28.62 13.40 1.04
C ASP A 226 27.32 14.20 1.22
N LYS A 227 26.74 14.15 2.42
CA LYS A 227 25.49 14.89 2.72
C LYS A 227 25.61 16.40 2.59
N ASP A 228 26.83 16.92 2.65
CA ASP A 228 27.13 18.35 2.50
C ASP A 228 27.33 18.73 1.01
N ASP A 229 27.45 17.76 0.09
CA ASP A 229 27.61 17.99 -1.34
C ASP A 229 26.27 18.26 -2.06
N TYR A 230 25.12 18.11 -1.38
CA TYR A 230 23.79 18.34 -1.96
C TYR A 230 22.79 18.84 -0.92
N ASN A 231 21.78 19.57 -1.38
CA ASN A 231 20.67 20.00 -0.54
C ASN A 231 19.42 19.16 -0.83
N LEU A 232 18.64 18.85 0.21
CA LEU A 232 17.37 18.13 0.07
C LEU A 232 16.19 19.09 0.16
N SER A 233 15.21 18.90 -0.72
CA SER A 233 13.89 19.52 -0.57
C SER A 233 13.13 18.93 0.63
N THR A 234 11.98 19.53 0.97
CA THR A 234 11.07 19.04 2.03
C THR A 234 10.71 17.56 1.86
N ILE A 235 10.64 17.08 0.60
CA ILE A 235 10.29 15.70 0.26
C ILE A 235 11.50 14.84 -0.12
N GLY A 236 12.72 15.34 0.11
CA GLY A 236 13.94 14.58 -0.09
C GLY A 236 14.44 14.50 -1.53
N THR A 237 14.03 15.42 -2.41
CA THR A 237 14.67 15.53 -3.74
C THR A 237 16.00 16.25 -3.65
N PRO A 238 17.11 15.68 -4.17
CA PRO A 238 18.42 16.29 -4.08
C PRO A 238 18.63 17.33 -5.16
N THR A 239 19.19 18.47 -4.78
CA THR A 239 19.75 19.46 -5.71
C THR A 239 21.26 19.31 -5.73
N VAL A 240 21.82 19.11 -6.92
CA VAL A 240 23.25 18.88 -7.14
C VAL A 240 23.81 19.88 -8.16
N SER A 241 25.11 20.19 -8.05
CA SER A 241 25.82 20.99 -9.04
C SER A 241 26.14 20.17 -10.29
N SER A 242 25.65 20.61 -11.44
CA SER A 242 25.96 20.00 -12.74
C SER A 242 27.36 20.42 -13.22
N GLN A 243 27.94 19.62 -14.10
CA GLN A 243 29.10 20.00 -14.91
C GLN A 243 28.65 20.30 -16.33
N GLU A 244 29.37 21.19 -17.03
CA GLU A 244 29.13 21.40 -18.46
C GLU A 244 29.26 20.06 -19.20
N GLY A 245 28.28 19.76 -20.05
CA GLY A 245 28.22 18.53 -20.80
C GLY A 245 27.28 17.49 -20.20
N LYS A 246 27.63 16.21 -20.39
CA LYS A 246 26.81 15.09 -19.94
C LYS A 246 27.09 14.77 -18.48
N ASN A 247 26.05 14.82 -17.67
CA ASN A 247 26.07 14.42 -16.27
C ASN A 247 25.42 13.05 -16.08
N LYS A 248 25.89 12.35 -15.05
CA LYS A 248 25.38 11.04 -14.65
C LYS A 248 25.36 10.93 -13.13
N LEU A 249 24.18 10.68 -12.57
CA LEU A 249 24.02 10.31 -11.17
C LEU A 249 23.62 8.84 -11.05
N GLU A 250 24.29 8.09 -10.18
CA GLU A 250 23.86 6.77 -9.76
C GLU A 250 23.29 6.84 -8.33
N LEU A 251 22.08 6.33 -8.14
CA LEU A 251 21.45 6.15 -6.84
C LEU A 251 21.45 4.67 -6.48
N ARG A 252 22.15 4.34 -5.40
CA ARG A 252 22.18 3.01 -4.79
C ARG A 252 21.56 3.06 -3.40
N TYR A 253 21.13 1.90 -2.90
CA TYR A 253 20.59 1.78 -1.54
C TYR A 253 21.41 0.75 -0.76
N GLN A 254 21.89 1.15 0.42
CA GLN A 254 22.58 0.25 1.32
C GLN A 254 21.55 -0.41 2.23
N GLU A 255 21.28 -1.69 2.01
CA GLU A 255 20.38 -2.45 2.87
C GLU A 255 20.93 -2.53 4.29
N PRO A 256 20.11 -2.25 5.32
CA PRO A 256 20.59 -2.31 6.68
C PRO A 256 20.70 -3.77 7.16
N GLU A 257 21.79 -4.10 7.85
CA GLU A 257 22.10 -5.49 8.27
C GLU A 257 20.99 -6.12 9.15
N TRP A 258 20.27 -5.31 9.92
CA TRP A 258 19.17 -5.79 10.76
C TRP A 258 18.02 -6.37 9.92
N LEU A 259 17.85 -5.96 8.65
CA LEU A 259 16.82 -6.48 7.77
C LEU A 259 17.03 -7.98 7.51
N PHE A 260 18.29 -8.40 7.33
CA PHE A 260 18.65 -9.81 7.17
C PHE A 260 18.23 -10.62 8.39
N VAL A 261 18.49 -10.10 9.60
CA VAL A 261 18.07 -10.75 10.86
C VAL A 261 16.54 -10.81 10.96
N ALA A 262 15.85 -9.72 10.64
CA ALA A 262 14.39 -9.62 10.71
C ALA A 262 13.70 -10.60 9.75
N ILE A 263 14.25 -10.83 8.56
CA ILE A 263 13.72 -11.80 7.58
C ILE A 263 14.08 -13.23 7.97
N SER A 264 15.30 -13.46 8.47
CA SER A 264 15.78 -14.80 8.80
C SER A 264 15.08 -15.38 10.04
N ALA A 265 14.76 -14.56 11.03
CA ALA A 265 14.17 -15.04 12.28
C ALA A 265 12.82 -15.78 12.10
N PRO A 266 11.82 -15.24 11.36
CA PRO A 266 10.59 -15.97 11.03
C PRO A 266 10.83 -17.28 10.28
N LEU A 267 11.79 -17.31 9.35
CA LEU A 267 12.12 -18.51 8.58
C LEU A 267 12.70 -19.61 9.48
N VAL A 268 13.56 -19.24 10.44
CA VAL A 268 14.07 -20.18 11.45
C VAL A 268 12.93 -20.72 12.30
N VAL A 269 12.02 -19.87 12.78
CA VAL A 269 10.86 -20.31 13.57
C VAL A 269 9.99 -21.27 12.76
N LEU A 270 9.63 -20.94 11.51
CA LEU A 270 8.86 -21.82 10.64
C LEU A 270 9.59 -23.13 10.36
N GLY A 271 10.92 -23.09 10.17
CA GLY A 271 11.76 -24.26 10.03
C GLY A 271 11.71 -25.18 11.25
N THR A 272 11.82 -24.61 12.46
CA THR A 272 11.72 -25.39 13.71
C THR A 272 10.34 -26.02 13.91
N ILE A 273 9.26 -25.30 13.59
CA ILE A 273 7.89 -25.84 13.64
C ILE A 273 7.74 -26.99 12.63
N GLY A 274 8.25 -26.81 11.41
CA GLY A 274 8.24 -27.84 10.37
C GLY A 274 9.00 -29.10 10.77
N LEU A 275 10.20 -28.94 11.35
CA LEU A 275 11.01 -30.05 11.88
C LEU A 275 10.31 -30.75 13.05
N GLN A 276 9.70 -30.01 13.97
CA GLN A 276 8.94 -30.60 15.08
C GLN A 276 7.74 -31.40 14.57
N TRP A 277 7.03 -30.89 13.56
CA TRP A 277 5.92 -31.60 12.93
C TRP A 277 6.38 -32.89 12.24
N LEU A 278 7.49 -32.83 11.48
CA LEU A 278 8.10 -34.00 10.84
C LEU A 278 8.53 -35.05 11.88
N TYR A 279 9.21 -34.63 12.94
CA TYR A 279 9.62 -35.49 14.04
C TYR A 279 8.41 -36.20 14.67
N THR A 280 7.36 -35.45 15.00
CA THR A 280 6.13 -36.00 15.58
C THR A 280 5.51 -37.04 14.64
N LYS A 281 5.42 -36.74 13.34
CA LYS A 281 4.86 -37.66 12.33
C LYS A 281 5.69 -38.94 12.16
N ILE A 282 7.02 -38.86 12.19
CA ILE A 282 7.92 -40.01 12.12
C ILE A 282 7.85 -40.84 13.40
N SER A 283 7.79 -40.20 14.57
CA SER A 283 7.69 -40.89 15.86
C SER A 283 6.38 -41.68 15.99
N ILE A 284 5.25 -41.12 15.55
CA ILE A 284 3.95 -41.81 15.52
C ILE A 284 4.00 -43.04 14.61
N LYS A 285 4.68 -42.95 13.46
CA LYS A 285 4.89 -44.10 12.55
C LYS A 285 5.81 -45.20 13.11
N LYS A 286 6.63 -44.92 14.12
CA LYS A 286 7.49 -45.93 14.76
C LYS A 286 6.79 -46.67 15.91
N VAL A 287 5.66 -46.16 16.40
CA VAL A 287 4.90 -46.71 17.53
C VAL A 287 3.65 -47.49 17.06
N ALA A 288 3.27 -47.36 15.79
CA ALA A 288 2.26 -48.17 15.12
C ALA A 288 2.93 -49.29 14.30
#